data_AF-A0A8K0XMC0-F1
#
_entry.id   AF-A0A8K0XMC0-F1
#
_cell.length_a   1.000
_cell.length_b   1.000
_cell.length_c   1.000
_cell.angle_alpha   90.00
_cell.angle_beta   90.00
_cell.angle_gamma   90.00
#
_symmetry.space_group_name_H-M   'P 1'
#
loop_
_entity.id
_entity.type
_entity.pdbx_description
1 polymer ?
#
loop_
_entity_poly.entity_id
_entity_poly.type
_entity_poly.pdbx_seq_one_letter_code
_entity_poly.pdbx_strand_id
1 'polypeptide(L)'
;MPPKKQQPSSSSKVKDDKTFGMKNVRTRYNNPPLCLTAKNKSAKVQKQIANIEKQQAQAGKSRAVLEKEKEKALREKEKLEEEKRKKEEAALFKPAQTQKVPFGVDPKTVLCAFYKAGTCEKGAKCKFSHDMNVGRKVEKKNLYEDAREEKMKDTMDQWDEEKLRDVVMSKHGNPKTTTDIVCKYFIEAIETEKFGWFWECPNGGEKCQYRHALPPGFMLRSQRKAAEDADKANTISLEEFLEVERHKLGSNLTPVTPESFAKWKQTRMNKKMAEEEALKNAKATQAAAGKSSGMSGRDLFTYNPEWFVDEEEEEDDWDLAKYRKEQEDEDLEREEERIRQLHLQPASPGEGGE
;
A
#
# COMPACT_ATOMS: atom_id res chain seq x y z
N MET A 1 59.01 -10.57 -48.64
CA MET A 1 57.62 -10.22 -49.05
C MET A 1 56.66 -10.92 -48.10
N PRO A 2 55.70 -10.20 -47.48
CA PRO A 2 54.95 -10.68 -46.32
C PRO A 2 53.82 -11.67 -46.69
N PRO A 3 53.41 -12.56 -45.76
CA PRO A 3 52.52 -13.68 -46.05
C PRO A 3 51.03 -13.31 -46.03
N LYS A 4 50.29 -14.13 -46.79
CA LYS A 4 48.89 -14.00 -47.21
C LYS A 4 47.90 -14.22 -46.06
N LYS A 5 47.00 -13.24 -45.86
CA LYS A 5 45.98 -13.19 -44.81
C LYS A 5 44.81 -14.13 -45.15
N GLN A 6 44.53 -15.11 -44.30
CA GLN A 6 43.30 -15.92 -44.34
C GLN A 6 42.14 -15.14 -43.67
N GLN A 7 40.97 -15.15 -44.31
CA GLN A 7 39.74 -14.56 -43.78
C GLN A 7 38.99 -15.54 -42.86
N PRO A 8 38.32 -15.07 -41.80
CA PRO A 8 37.47 -15.89 -40.96
C PRO A 8 36.09 -16.15 -41.60
N SER A 9 35.64 -17.40 -41.52
CA SER A 9 34.33 -17.87 -41.99
C SER A 9 33.17 -17.31 -41.16
N SER A 10 32.21 -16.68 -41.82
CA SER A 10 30.95 -16.22 -41.24
C SER A 10 29.95 -17.38 -41.06
N SER A 11 29.65 -17.77 -39.82
CA SER A 11 28.50 -18.64 -39.52
C SER A 11 27.35 -17.84 -38.92
N SER A 12 26.64 -17.06 -39.74
CA SER A 12 25.34 -16.50 -39.37
C SER A 12 24.24 -17.46 -39.79
N LYS A 13 23.96 -18.48 -38.96
CA LYS A 13 22.69 -19.20 -39.07
C LYS A 13 21.61 -18.23 -38.59
N VAL A 14 20.79 -17.75 -39.52
CA VAL A 14 19.64 -16.88 -39.26
C VAL A 14 18.77 -17.58 -38.22
N LYS A 15 18.55 -16.94 -37.06
CA LYS A 15 17.61 -17.43 -36.05
C LYS A 15 16.22 -17.22 -36.61
N ASP A 16 15.46 -18.29 -36.84
CA ASP A 16 14.09 -18.21 -37.32
C ASP A 16 13.22 -17.40 -36.34
N ASP A 17 12.66 -16.29 -36.84
CA ASP A 17 11.70 -15.45 -36.11
C ASP A 17 10.35 -16.17 -36.01
N LYS A 18 10.12 -16.84 -34.88
CA LYS A 18 8.87 -17.54 -34.57
C LYS A 18 7.69 -16.62 -34.27
N THR A 19 7.89 -15.29 -34.26
CA THR A 19 6.81 -14.31 -34.05
C THR A 19 6.22 -13.76 -35.37
N PHE A 20 6.84 -14.06 -36.51
CA PHE A 20 6.45 -13.50 -37.81
C PHE A 20 5.09 -14.00 -38.35
N GLY A 21 4.51 -15.06 -37.79
CA GLY A 21 3.22 -15.63 -38.23
C GLY A 21 1.97 -14.90 -37.71
N MET A 22 2.11 -13.99 -36.74
CA MET A 22 0.98 -13.34 -36.06
C MET A 22 0.60 -12.02 -36.75
N LYS A 23 0.28 -12.11 -38.06
CA LYS A 23 -0.08 -10.95 -38.90
C LYS A 23 -1.59 -10.68 -38.82
N ASN A 24 -1.95 -9.39 -38.72
CA ASN A 24 -3.32 -8.89 -38.66
C ASN A 24 -4.16 -9.42 -39.85
N VAL A 25 -5.09 -10.34 -39.59
CA VAL A 25 -6.07 -10.80 -40.59
C VAL A 25 -7.10 -9.70 -40.82
N ARG A 26 -7.04 -9.07 -42.01
CA ARG A 26 -8.09 -8.18 -42.51
C ARG A 26 -9.11 -9.04 -43.27
N THR A 27 -10.22 -9.39 -42.64
CA THR A 27 -11.33 -10.05 -43.32
C THR A 27 -11.96 -9.08 -44.32
N ARG A 28 -11.85 -9.37 -45.62
CA ARG A 28 -12.67 -8.73 -46.66
C ARG A 28 -14.02 -9.46 -46.71
N TYR A 29 -15.05 -8.87 -46.12
CA TYR A 29 -16.44 -9.19 -46.45
C TYR A 29 -17.25 -7.89 -46.45
N ASN A 30 -18.20 -7.80 -47.38
CA ASN A 30 -18.86 -6.58 -47.84
C ASN A 30 -19.65 -5.84 -46.74
N ASN A 31 -19.57 -4.49 -46.81
CA ASN A 31 -20.31 -3.41 -46.11
C ASN A 31 -19.83 -2.87 -44.72
N PRO A 32 -19.81 -1.52 -44.48
CA PRO A 32 -19.20 -0.82 -43.32
C PRO A 32 -20.19 -0.58 -42.14
N PRO A 33 -19.77 -0.09 -40.93
CA PRO A 33 -18.52 0.62 -40.58
C PRO A 33 -17.55 -0.10 -39.62
N LEU A 34 -16.31 0.38 -39.72
CA LEU A 34 -15.06 -0.15 -39.17
C LEU A 34 -15.04 -0.24 -37.63
N CYS A 35 -14.78 -1.46 -37.13
CA CYS A 35 -14.02 -1.67 -35.89
C CYS A 35 -12.71 -2.40 -36.26
N LEU A 36 -11.56 -1.69 -36.16
CA LEU A 36 -10.25 -2.31 -36.29
C LEU A 36 -9.93 -3.09 -35.01
N THR A 37 -10.17 -4.40 -34.99
CA THR A 37 -9.68 -5.25 -33.89
C THR A 37 -8.19 -5.55 -34.08
N ALA A 38 -7.35 -4.76 -33.43
CA ALA A 38 -5.90 -4.99 -33.35
C ALA A 38 -5.60 -6.19 -32.44
N LYS A 39 -5.66 -7.41 -32.98
CA LYS A 39 -5.41 -8.67 -32.25
C LYS A 39 -4.01 -8.74 -31.59
N ASN A 40 -3.04 -7.97 -32.09
CA ASN A 40 -1.68 -7.87 -31.53
C ASN A 40 -1.55 -6.96 -30.29
N LYS A 41 -2.62 -6.24 -29.90
CA LYS A 41 -2.67 -5.46 -28.65
C LYS A 41 -3.44 -6.19 -27.53
N SER A 42 -3.94 -7.39 -27.81
CA SER A 42 -4.61 -8.19 -26.79
C SER A 42 -3.61 -8.59 -25.71
N ALA A 43 -3.95 -8.36 -24.44
CA ALA A 43 -3.10 -8.69 -23.29
C ALA A 43 -2.66 -10.17 -23.29
N LYS A 44 -3.45 -11.09 -23.85
CA LYS A 44 -3.09 -12.51 -24.01
C LYS A 44 -1.98 -12.72 -25.03
N VAL A 45 -2.04 -12.00 -26.16
CA VAL A 45 -1.03 -12.06 -27.23
C VAL A 45 0.28 -11.42 -26.77
N GLN A 46 0.21 -10.29 -26.05
CA GLN A 46 1.39 -9.66 -25.45
C GLN A 46 2.07 -10.56 -24.40
N LYS A 47 1.30 -11.24 -23.54
CA LYS A 47 1.84 -12.23 -22.60
C LYS A 47 2.52 -13.41 -23.32
N GLN A 48 1.95 -13.85 -24.44
CA GLN A 48 2.52 -14.93 -25.24
C GLN A 48 3.82 -14.52 -25.95
N ILE A 49 3.89 -13.30 -26.50
CA ILE A 49 5.12 -12.73 -27.07
C ILE A 49 6.21 -12.61 -25.99
N ALA A 50 5.88 -12.06 -24.82
CA ALA A 50 6.81 -11.96 -23.71
C ALA A 50 7.32 -13.34 -23.21
N ASN A 51 6.48 -14.37 -23.25
CA ASN A 51 6.88 -15.74 -22.91
C ASN A 51 7.81 -16.35 -23.98
N ILE A 52 7.56 -16.09 -25.26
CA ILE A 52 8.41 -16.55 -26.37
C ILE A 52 9.78 -15.84 -26.31
N GLU A 53 9.81 -14.54 -26.05
CA GLU A 53 11.05 -13.77 -25.86
C GLU A 53 11.86 -14.26 -24.66
N LYS A 54 11.19 -14.55 -23.52
CA LYS A 54 11.85 -15.15 -22.34
C LYS A 54 12.43 -16.53 -22.64
N GLN A 55 11.71 -17.37 -23.37
CA GLN A 55 12.19 -18.68 -23.80
C GLN A 55 13.37 -18.57 -24.78
N GLN A 56 13.35 -17.61 -25.71
CA GLN A 56 14.47 -17.35 -26.62
C GLN A 56 15.71 -16.79 -25.90
N ALA A 57 15.52 -15.93 -24.89
CA ALA A 57 16.63 -15.40 -24.09
C ALA A 57 17.29 -16.46 -23.20
N GLN A 58 16.54 -17.49 -22.79
CA GLN A 58 17.03 -18.63 -22.02
C GLN A 58 17.58 -19.76 -22.91
N ALA A 59 17.14 -19.85 -24.17
CA ALA A 59 17.63 -20.84 -25.12
C ALA A 59 19.09 -20.53 -25.52
N GLY A 60 20.01 -21.36 -25.04
CA GLY A 60 21.43 -21.33 -25.43
C GLY A 60 22.40 -20.86 -24.33
N LYS A 61 21.91 -20.46 -23.16
CA LYS A 61 22.76 -20.14 -21.99
C LYS A 61 22.74 -21.30 -21.00
N SER A 62 23.91 -21.78 -20.56
CA SER A 62 23.98 -22.79 -19.51
C SER A 62 23.51 -22.20 -18.17
N ARG A 63 22.94 -23.06 -17.30
CA ARG A 63 22.41 -22.65 -15.98
C ARG A 63 23.43 -21.87 -15.15
N ALA A 64 24.70 -22.27 -15.21
CA ALA A 64 25.81 -21.60 -14.54
C ALA A 64 26.14 -20.19 -15.09
N VAL A 65 25.87 -19.91 -16.36
CA VAL A 65 26.05 -18.57 -16.95
C VAL A 65 24.90 -17.65 -16.56
N LEU A 66 23.67 -18.17 -16.51
CA LEU A 66 22.49 -17.42 -16.07
C LEU A 66 22.56 -17.04 -14.58
N GLU A 67 23.08 -17.92 -13.73
CA GLU A 67 23.28 -17.63 -12.30
C GLU A 67 24.34 -16.55 -12.10
N LYS A 68 25.46 -16.60 -12.83
CA LYS A 68 26.51 -15.55 -12.80
C LYS A 68 26.05 -14.19 -13.35
N GLU A 69 25.20 -14.17 -14.38
CA GLU A 69 24.61 -12.91 -14.89
C GLU A 69 23.64 -12.29 -13.88
N LYS A 70 22.82 -13.11 -13.20
CA LYS A 70 21.89 -12.65 -12.16
C LYS A 70 22.62 -12.12 -10.92
N GLU A 71 23.67 -12.79 -10.47
CA GLU A 71 24.49 -12.34 -9.34
C GLU A 71 25.15 -10.99 -9.62
N LYS A 72 25.69 -10.80 -10.84
CA LYS A 72 26.24 -9.50 -11.27
C LYS A 72 25.19 -8.40 -11.32
N ALA A 73 23.99 -8.70 -11.81
CA ALA A 73 22.88 -7.75 -11.86
C ALA A 73 22.36 -7.36 -10.47
N LEU A 74 22.35 -8.29 -9.50
CA LEU A 74 21.98 -7.99 -8.11
C LEU A 74 23.03 -7.11 -7.43
N ARG A 75 24.32 -7.40 -7.63
CA ARG A 75 25.42 -6.60 -7.09
C ARG A 75 25.48 -5.18 -7.68
N GLU A 76 25.12 -5.02 -8.95
CA GLU A 76 25.04 -3.69 -9.58
C GLU A 76 23.85 -2.88 -9.06
N LYS A 77 22.71 -3.53 -8.81
CA LYS A 77 21.54 -2.89 -8.20
C LYS A 77 21.80 -2.45 -6.76
N GLU A 78 22.44 -3.29 -5.96
CA GLU A 78 22.78 -2.97 -4.58
C GLU A 78 23.73 -1.75 -4.51
N LYS A 79 24.72 -1.68 -5.41
CA LYS A 79 25.61 -0.51 -5.53
C LYS A 79 24.87 0.77 -5.91
N LEU A 80 23.91 0.68 -6.84
CA LEU A 80 23.10 1.83 -7.26
C LEU A 80 22.17 2.31 -6.14
N GLU A 81 21.62 1.39 -5.36
CA GLU A 81 20.79 1.73 -4.19
C GLU A 81 21.62 2.35 -3.07
N GLU A 82 22.84 1.85 -2.84
CA GLU A 82 23.77 2.44 -1.87
C GLU A 82 24.24 3.84 -2.30
N GLU A 83 24.52 4.05 -3.59
CA GLU A 83 24.88 5.37 -4.14
C GLU A 83 23.72 6.37 -4.02
N LYS A 84 22.48 5.93 -4.30
CA LYS A 84 21.28 6.76 -4.11
C LYS A 84 21.09 7.13 -2.65
N ARG A 85 21.24 6.18 -1.72
CA ARG A 85 21.12 6.43 -0.28
C ARG A 85 22.17 7.43 0.20
N LYS A 86 23.44 7.28 -0.23
CA LYS A 86 24.50 8.25 0.07
C LYS A 86 24.22 9.65 -0.51
N LYS A 87 23.60 9.73 -1.69
CA LYS A 87 23.21 11.01 -2.29
C LYS A 87 22.06 11.69 -1.55
N GLU A 88 21.12 10.91 -1.05
CA GLU A 88 20.02 11.37 -0.20
C GLU A 88 20.53 11.84 1.17
N GLU A 89 21.42 11.08 1.80
CA GLU A 89 22.11 11.46 3.04
C GLU A 89 22.91 12.76 2.84
N ALA A 90 23.70 12.87 1.76
CA ALA A 90 24.45 14.09 1.45
C ALA A 90 23.55 15.30 1.15
N ALA A 91 22.33 15.08 0.63
CA ALA A 91 21.36 16.15 0.42
C ALA A 91 20.73 16.63 1.74
N LEU A 92 20.55 15.74 2.70
CA LEU A 92 20.04 16.05 4.03
C LEU A 92 21.08 16.79 4.88
N PHE A 93 22.37 16.48 4.73
CA PHE A 93 23.48 17.13 5.42
C PHE A 93 24.02 18.39 4.73
N LYS A 94 23.27 19.01 3.79
CA LYS A 94 23.69 20.29 3.20
C LYS A 94 23.72 21.37 4.30
N PRO A 95 24.90 21.93 4.64
CA PRO A 95 25.00 22.92 5.71
C PRO A 95 24.25 24.19 5.33
N ALA A 96 23.59 24.79 6.32
CA ALA A 96 22.82 26.03 6.17
C ALA A 96 23.64 27.12 5.46
N GLN A 97 23.17 27.53 4.28
CA GLN A 97 23.86 28.48 3.43
C GLN A 97 23.87 29.88 4.08
N THR A 98 25.05 30.35 4.47
CA THR A 98 25.23 31.69 5.03
C THR A 98 24.97 32.74 3.96
N GLN A 99 23.97 33.59 4.18
CA GLN A 99 23.54 34.64 3.25
C GLN A 99 24.58 35.76 3.19
N LYS A 100 25.37 35.80 2.11
CA LYS A 100 26.34 36.86 1.83
C LYS A 100 25.63 38.04 1.16
N VAL A 101 25.68 39.21 1.79
CA VAL A 101 25.12 40.44 1.22
C VAL A 101 26.21 41.14 0.40
N PRO A 102 25.93 41.55 -0.86
CA PRO A 102 26.87 42.34 -1.65
C PRO A 102 27.14 43.71 -0.99
N PHE A 103 28.37 44.20 -1.16
CA PHE A 103 28.83 45.44 -0.54
C PHE A 103 28.00 46.65 -1.01
N GLY A 104 27.43 47.42 -0.08
CA GLY A 104 26.60 48.60 -0.35
C GLY A 104 25.10 48.44 -0.15
N VAL A 105 24.60 47.23 0.20
CA VAL A 105 23.19 47.00 0.54
C VAL A 105 23.03 46.80 2.05
N ASP A 106 22.16 47.59 2.69
CA ASP A 106 21.89 47.46 4.11
C ASP A 106 21.31 46.08 4.43
N PRO A 107 21.90 45.29 5.34
CA PRO A 107 21.47 43.92 5.62
C PRO A 107 20.00 43.79 6.07
N LYS A 108 19.44 44.83 6.68
CA LYS A 108 18.02 44.91 7.08
C LYS A 108 17.05 45.10 5.91
N THR A 109 17.53 45.42 4.71
CA THR A 109 16.71 45.49 3.49
C THR A 109 16.62 44.14 2.77
N VAL A 110 17.28 43.11 3.30
CA VAL A 110 17.27 41.76 2.75
C VAL A 110 16.54 40.83 3.70
N LEU A 111 15.59 40.06 3.18
CA LEU A 111 14.85 39.06 3.96
C LEU A 111 15.81 37.97 4.48
N CYS A 112 15.71 37.66 5.76
CA CYS A 112 16.51 36.63 6.42
C CYS A 112 16.17 35.24 5.86
N ALA A 113 17.17 34.54 5.31
CA ALA A 113 16.99 33.17 4.82
C ALA A 113 16.53 32.20 5.92
N PHE A 114 17.04 32.36 7.15
CA PHE A 114 16.66 31.55 8.30
C PHE A 114 15.25 31.85 8.80
N TYR A 115 14.79 33.10 8.68
CA TYR A 115 13.42 33.47 9.04
C TYR A 115 12.43 32.93 8.01
N LYS A 116 12.79 33.01 6.72
CA LYS A 116 12.05 32.35 5.63
C LYS A 116 11.97 30.83 5.82
N ALA A 117 13.01 30.21 6.38
CA ALA A 117 13.04 28.79 6.72
C ALA A 117 12.47 28.45 8.12
N GLY A 118 11.99 29.44 8.88
CA GLY A 118 11.40 29.23 10.22
C GLY A 118 12.40 28.88 11.33
N THR A 119 13.71 28.95 11.10
CA THR A 119 14.76 28.54 12.05
C THR A 119 15.62 29.72 12.56
N CYS A 120 15.10 30.95 12.45
CA CYS A 120 15.85 32.13 12.90
C CYS A 120 15.75 32.34 14.42
N GLU A 121 16.79 31.92 15.15
CA GLU A 121 16.90 32.12 16.61
C GLU A 121 17.16 33.59 17.01
N LYS A 122 17.54 34.45 16.05
CA LYS A 122 17.97 35.83 16.33
C LYS A 122 16.82 36.81 16.53
N GLY A 123 15.57 36.38 16.26
CA GLY A 123 14.36 37.17 16.51
C GLY A 123 14.46 38.62 16.01
N ALA A 124 13.99 39.59 16.80
CA ALA A 124 14.02 41.01 16.47
C ALA A 124 15.43 41.62 16.36
N LYS A 125 16.47 40.93 16.85
CA LYS A 125 17.88 41.35 16.78
C LYS A 125 18.60 40.80 15.55
N CYS A 126 17.87 40.12 14.64
CA CYS A 126 18.45 39.62 13.42
C CYS A 126 19.01 40.76 12.55
N LYS A 127 20.20 40.53 11.97
CA LYS A 127 20.85 41.46 11.04
C LYS A 127 20.04 41.63 9.73
N PHE A 128 19.18 40.66 9.43
CA PHE A 128 18.34 40.60 8.23
C PHE A 128 16.87 40.85 8.57
N SER A 129 16.09 41.32 7.59
CA SER A 129 14.66 41.61 7.80
C SER A 129 13.86 40.34 8.10
N HIS A 130 12.91 40.45 9.02
CA HIS A 130 11.85 39.46 9.28
C HIS A 130 10.50 39.89 8.68
N ASP A 131 10.47 40.95 7.87
CA ASP A 131 9.26 41.35 7.16
C ASP A 131 9.20 40.65 5.79
N MET A 132 8.24 39.74 5.64
CA MET A 132 8.01 38.97 4.41
C MET A 132 7.75 39.87 3.19
N ASN A 133 7.28 41.10 3.39
CA ASN A 133 7.02 42.04 2.31
C ASN A 133 8.29 42.64 1.69
N VAL A 134 9.42 42.62 2.40
CA VAL A 134 10.72 43.10 1.86
C VAL A 134 11.22 42.20 0.73
N GLY A 135 10.79 40.93 0.68
CA GLY A 135 11.09 40.00 -0.41
C GLY A 135 10.25 40.20 -1.68
N ARG A 136 9.13 40.95 -1.61
CA ARG A 136 8.34 41.27 -2.80
C ARG A 136 9.01 42.41 -3.55
N LYS A 137 9.93 42.08 -4.48
CA LYS A 137 10.36 43.02 -5.52
C LYS A 137 9.16 43.27 -6.45
N VAL A 138 8.28 44.18 -6.05
CA VAL A 138 7.34 44.80 -6.99
C VAL A 138 8.19 45.73 -7.84
N GLU A 139 8.25 45.47 -9.14
CA GLU A 139 8.95 46.35 -10.08
C GLU A 139 8.33 47.75 -9.95
N LYS A 140 9.14 48.74 -9.58
CA LYS A 140 8.69 50.12 -9.50
C LYS A 140 8.35 50.56 -10.91
N LYS A 141 7.08 50.86 -11.14
CA LYS A 141 6.59 51.36 -12.43
C LYS A 141 7.42 52.60 -12.82
N ASN A 142 8.12 52.54 -13.95
CA ASN A 142 8.92 53.65 -14.47
C ASN A 142 8.01 54.85 -14.73
N LEU A 143 8.36 56.00 -14.16
CA LEU A 143 7.56 57.23 -14.27
C LEU A 143 7.54 57.81 -15.70
N TYR A 144 8.51 57.43 -16.52
CA TYR A 144 8.73 57.94 -17.87
C TYR A 144 8.22 57.01 -18.98
N GLU A 145 7.73 55.82 -18.65
CA GLU A 145 7.16 54.87 -19.61
C GLU A 145 5.64 54.84 -19.43
N ASP A 146 4.88 55.36 -20.40
CA ASP A 146 3.42 55.27 -20.36
C ASP A 146 2.98 53.84 -20.71
N ALA A 147 2.65 53.08 -19.67
CA ALA A 147 2.11 51.72 -19.78
C ALA A 147 0.82 51.60 -20.62
N ARG A 148 0.23 52.71 -21.11
CA ARG A 148 -0.85 52.64 -22.12
C ARG A 148 -0.36 52.17 -23.48
N GLU A 149 0.83 52.53 -23.92
CA GLU A 149 1.31 52.13 -25.25
C GLU A 149 1.57 50.62 -25.34
N GLU A 150 2.14 50.02 -24.29
CA GLU A 150 2.33 48.57 -24.23
C GLU A 150 0.99 47.83 -24.12
N LYS A 151 0.02 48.36 -23.36
CA LYS A 151 -1.33 47.77 -23.25
C LYS A 151 -2.13 47.85 -24.56
N MET A 152 -1.90 48.85 -25.40
CA MET A 152 -2.54 48.92 -26.72
C MET A 152 -1.90 47.97 -27.73
N LYS A 153 -0.59 47.68 -27.60
CA LYS A 153 0.08 46.66 -28.41
C LYS A 153 -0.29 45.24 -27.99
N ASP A 154 -0.74 45.04 -26.75
CA ASP A 154 -1.17 43.75 -26.19
C ASP A 154 -2.61 43.37 -26.59
N THR A 155 -2.88 43.29 -27.89
CA THR A 155 -4.18 42.88 -28.44
C THR A 155 -4.32 41.35 -28.39
N MET A 156 -5.54 40.82 -28.18
CA MET A 156 -5.84 39.37 -28.07
C MET A 156 -5.20 38.50 -29.16
N ASP A 157 -5.02 39.04 -30.36
CA ASP A 157 -4.41 38.35 -31.52
C ASP A 157 -2.91 38.04 -31.35
N GLN A 158 -2.22 38.66 -30.38
CA GLN A 158 -0.81 38.42 -30.07
C GLN A 158 -0.64 37.55 -28.81
N TRP A 159 -1.73 37.02 -28.25
CA TRP A 159 -1.66 36.19 -27.06
C TRP A 159 -1.43 34.75 -27.44
N ASP A 160 -0.28 34.22 -27.03
CA ASP A 160 0.00 32.79 -27.09
C ASP A 160 -0.99 32.02 -26.19
N GLU A 161 -1.25 30.75 -26.53
CA GLU A 161 -2.25 29.94 -25.83
C GLU A 161 -1.97 29.79 -24.32
N GLU A 162 -0.71 29.88 -23.90
CA GLU A 162 -0.32 29.87 -22.49
C GLU A 162 -0.78 31.15 -21.75
N LYS A 163 -0.60 32.33 -22.37
CA LYS A 163 -1.09 33.60 -21.83
C LYS A 163 -2.63 33.64 -21.80
N LEU A 164 -3.27 33.05 -22.81
CA LEU A 164 -4.72 32.88 -22.84
C LEU A 164 -5.20 32.01 -21.68
N ARG A 165 -4.52 30.90 -21.38
CA ARG A 165 -4.83 30.03 -20.23
C ARG A 165 -4.66 30.78 -18.90
N ASP A 166 -3.62 31.56 -18.73
CA ASP A 166 -3.40 32.33 -17.49
C ASP A 166 -4.48 33.41 -17.27
N VAL A 167 -4.93 34.07 -18.33
CA VAL A 167 -6.03 35.04 -18.23
C VAL A 167 -7.36 34.35 -17.92
N VAL A 168 -7.62 33.18 -18.50
CA VAL A 168 -8.81 32.38 -18.17
C VAL A 168 -8.76 31.88 -16.72
N MET A 169 -7.61 31.41 -16.24
CA MET A 169 -7.40 30.94 -14.86
C MET A 169 -7.45 32.07 -13.82
N SER A 170 -7.09 33.30 -14.21
CA SER A 170 -7.20 34.47 -13.33
C SER A 170 -8.59 35.11 -13.33
N LYS A 171 -9.33 35.02 -14.43
CA LYS A 171 -10.73 35.49 -14.52
C LYS A 171 -11.71 34.51 -13.88
N HIS A 172 -11.52 33.22 -14.08
CA HIS A 172 -12.23 32.17 -13.36
C HIS A 172 -11.43 31.88 -12.10
N GLY A 173 -11.68 32.69 -11.05
CA GLY A 173 -11.00 32.54 -9.77
C GLY A 173 -10.91 31.08 -9.35
N ASN A 174 -9.74 30.70 -8.81
CA ASN A 174 -9.33 29.34 -8.49
C ASN A 174 -10.54 28.43 -8.20
N PRO A 175 -10.84 27.43 -9.06
CA PRO A 175 -12.04 26.62 -8.90
C PRO A 175 -12.04 26.07 -7.47
N LYS A 176 -13.13 26.28 -6.73
CA LYS A 176 -13.27 25.70 -5.39
C LYS A 176 -12.97 24.22 -5.56
N THR A 177 -11.88 23.77 -4.95
CA THR A 177 -11.34 22.43 -5.16
C THR A 177 -12.36 21.44 -4.63
N THR A 178 -13.25 20.92 -5.47
CA THR A 178 -14.13 19.82 -5.10
C THR A 178 -13.23 18.70 -4.58
N THR A 179 -13.46 18.24 -3.36
CA THR A 179 -12.64 17.18 -2.79
C THR A 179 -12.91 15.88 -3.55
N ASP A 180 -11.87 15.08 -3.77
CA ASP A 180 -11.99 13.73 -4.35
C ASP A 180 -12.76 12.76 -3.44
N ILE A 181 -13.08 13.21 -2.23
CA ILE A 181 -13.87 12.48 -1.25
C ILE A 181 -15.33 12.46 -1.71
N VAL A 182 -15.90 11.26 -1.73
CA VAL A 182 -17.31 11.03 -2.09
C VAL A 182 -18.24 11.60 -1.02
N CYS A 183 -19.31 12.26 -1.43
CA CYS A 183 -20.29 12.80 -0.48
C CYS A 183 -20.99 11.69 0.31
N LYS A 184 -21.09 11.83 1.63
CA LYS A 184 -21.77 10.87 2.50
C LYS A 184 -23.24 10.67 2.14
N TYR A 185 -23.97 11.77 1.90
CA TYR A 185 -25.39 11.73 1.53
C TYR A 185 -25.62 11.09 0.17
N PHE A 186 -24.62 11.15 -0.72
CA PHE A 186 -24.68 10.46 -2.00
C PHE A 186 -24.55 8.94 -1.83
N ILE A 187 -23.65 8.47 -0.96
CA ILE A 187 -23.55 7.04 -0.63
C ILE A 187 -24.86 6.56 0.00
N GLU A 188 -25.43 7.31 0.94
CA GLU A 188 -26.73 7.01 1.57
C GLU A 188 -27.90 7.00 0.56
N ALA A 189 -27.91 7.92 -0.41
CA ALA A 189 -28.94 7.98 -1.44
C ALA A 189 -28.88 6.79 -2.41
N ILE A 190 -27.69 6.30 -2.73
CA ILE A 190 -27.53 5.11 -3.57
C ILE A 190 -27.85 3.85 -2.77
N GLU A 191 -27.44 3.77 -1.50
CA GLU A 191 -27.81 2.65 -0.62
C GLU A 191 -29.32 2.56 -0.37
N THR A 192 -30.02 3.69 -0.37
CA THR A 192 -31.48 3.75 -0.26
C THR A 192 -32.21 3.77 -1.60
N GLU A 193 -31.49 3.64 -2.73
CA GLU A 193 -32.02 3.68 -4.09
C GLU A 193 -32.82 4.95 -4.44
N LYS A 194 -32.64 6.03 -3.65
CA LYS A 194 -33.30 7.34 -3.84
C LYS A 194 -32.50 8.27 -4.75
N PHE A 195 -31.34 7.82 -5.24
CA PHE A 195 -30.54 8.57 -6.19
C PHE A 195 -31.19 8.52 -7.58
N GLY A 196 -31.61 9.67 -8.11
CA GLY A 196 -32.29 9.79 -9.39
C GLY A 196 -32.26 11.21 -9.96
N TRP A 197 -33.00 11.43 -11.05
CA TRP A 197 -32.99 12.69 -11.81
C TRP A 197 -33.33 13.94 -10.97
N PHE A 198 -34.13 13.78 -9.91
CA PHE A 198 -34.53 14.87 -9.02
C PHE A 198 -33.81 14.84 -7.66
N TRP A 199 -32.73 14.07 -7.53
CA TRP A 199 -31.99 14.00 -6.27
C TRP A 199 -31.01 15.16 -6.15
N GLU A 200 -31.25 16.03 -5.18
CA GLU A 200 -30.34 17.10 -4.80
C GLU A 200 -29.65 16.76 -3.48
N CYS A 201 -28.33 16.99 -3.42
CA CYS A 201 -27.57 16.73 -2.21
C CYS A 201 -27.99 17.70 -1.09
N PRO A 202 -28.34 17.21 0.12
CA PRO A 202 -28.67 18.08 1.25
C PRO A 202 -27.51 19.01 1.67
N ASN A 203 -26.28 18.65 1.32
CA ASN A 203 -25.07 19.42 1.61
C ASN A 203 -24.72 20.43 0.51
N GLY A 204 -25.74 21.08 -0.07
CA GLY A 204 -25.58 22.20 -0.99
C GLY A 204 -25.86 21.90 -2.47
N GLY A 205 -26.59 20.84 -2.80
CA GLY A 205 -27.02 20.52 -4.17
C GLY A 205 -25.84 20.43 -5.13
N GLU A 206 -25.80 21.32 -6.12
CA GLU A 206 -24.71 21.44 -7.11
C GLU A 206 -23.44 22.08 -6.55
N LYS A 207 -23.50 22.76 -5.40
CA LYS A 207 -22.36 23.41 -4.73
C LYS A 207 -21.74 22.55 -3.64
N CYS A 208 -22.09 21.26 -3.57
CA CYS A 208 -21.50 20.37 -2.59
C CYS A 208 -19.98 20.31 -2.79
N GLN A 209 -19.24 20.45 -1.69
CA GLN A 209 -17.78 20.38 -1.69
C GLN A 209 -17.25 18.98 -2.07
N TYR A 210 -18.09 17.96 -1.93
CA TYR A 210 -17.75 16.55 -2.10
C TYR A 210 -18.26 15.99 -3.42
N ARG A 211 -17.59 14.96 -3.94
CA ARG A 211 -17.92 14.37 -5.25
C ARG A 211 -19.22 13.55 -5.21
N HIS A 212 -20.14 13.81 -6.13
CA HIS A 212 -21.37 13.02 -6.37
C HIS A 212 -21.18 11.93 -7.43
N ALA A 213 -20.07 11.21 -7.35
CA ALA A 213 -19.82 10.08 -8.24
C ALA A 213 -18.90 9.06 -7.58
N LEU A 214 -19.30 7.79 -7.60
CA LEU A 214 -18.53 6.67 -7.08
C LEU A 214 -17.20 6.54 -7.85
N PRO A 215 -16.06 6.34 -7.17
CA PRO A 215 -14.80 5.99 -7.82
C PRO A 215 -14.94 4.64 -8.55
N PRO A 216 -14.19 4.43 -9.66
CA PRO A 216 -14.22 3.16 -10.38
C PRO A 216 -13.76 2.03 -9.43
N GLY A 217 -14.60 0.99 -9.27
CA GLY A 217 -14.33 -0.16 -8.40
C GLY A 217 -14.87 -0.08 -6.97
N PHE A 218 -15.59 0.98 -6.59
CA PHE A 218 -16.26 1.03 -5.28
C PHE A 218 -17.47 0.08 -5.25
N MET A 219 -17.39 -0.98 -4.45
CA MET A 219 -18.51 -1.87 -4.16
C MET A 219 -19.30 -1.36 -2.95
N LEU A 220 -20.61 -1.24 -3.10
CA LEU A 220 -21.52 -0.84 -2.02
C LEU A 220 -21.47 -1.83 -0.84
N ARG A 221 -21.79 -1.34 0.37
CA ARG A 221 -21.83 -2.19 1.57
C ARG A 221 -22.85 -3.33 1.44
N SER A 222 -23.99 -3.07 0.81
CA SER A 222 -25.00 -4.08 0.50
C SER A 222 -24.47 -5.16 -0.44
N GLN A 223 -23.76 -4.78 -1.51
CA GLN A 223 -23.17 -5.72 -2.46
C GLN A 223 -22.03 -6.54 -1.83
N ARG A 224 -21.21 -5.92 -0.98
CA ARG A 224 -20.16 -6.63 -0.25
C ARG A 224 -20.74 -7.66 0.71
N LYS A 225 -21.78 -7.29 1.46
CA LYS A 225 -22.48 -8.21 2.36
C LYS A 225 -23.12 -9.36 1.59
N ALA A 226 -23.73 -9.08 0.44
CA ALA A 226 -24.29 -10.11 -0.44
C ALA A 226 -23.21 -11.06 -0.99
N ALA A 227 -22.03 -10.55 -1.35
CA ALA A 227 -20.90 -11.38 -1.78
C ALA A 227 -20.37 -12.25 -0.63
N GLU A 228 -20.18 -11.68 0.56
CA GLU A 228 -19.75 -12.43 1.74
C GLU A 228 -20.76 -13.50 2.16
N ASP A 229 -22.06 -13.21 2.08
CA ASP A 229 -23.10 -14.18 2.41
C ASP A 229 -23.24 -15.25 1.31
N ALA A 230 -22.97 -14.92 0.05
CA ALA A 230 -22.83 -15.89 -1.03
C ALA A 230 -21.59 -16.77 -0.84
N ASP A 231 -20.46 -16.21 -0.43
CA ASP A 231 -19.24 -16.97 -0.12
C ASP A 231 -19.44 -17.93 1.06
N LYS A 232 -20.16 -17.50 2.11
CA LYS A 232 -20.59 -18.36 3.23
C LYS A 232 -21.62 -19.41 2.79
N ALA A 233 -22.48 -19.11 1.82
CA ALA A 233 -23.38 -20.12 1.24
C ALA A 233 -22.62 -21.13 0.36
N ASN A 234 -21.52 -20.70 -0.28
CA ASN A 234 -20.65 -21.55 -1.10
C ASN A 234 -19.62 -22.33 -0.27
N THR A 235 -19.43 -22.03 1.01
CA THR A 235 -18.75 -22.98 1.91
C THR A 235 -19.65 -24.20 2.05
N ILE A 236 -19.33 -25.21 1.25
CA ILE A 236 -19.91 -26.55 1.29
C ILE A 236 -20.06 -26.97 2.75
N SER A 237 -21.25 -27.41 3.13
CA SER A 237 -21.49 -27.84 4.51
C SER A 237 -20.53 -28.99 4.85
N LEU A 238 -20.20 -29.14 6.12
CA LEU A 238 -19.22 -30.14 6.55
C LEU A 238 -19.65 -31.56 6.11
N GLU A 239 -20.95 -31.81 6.05
CA GLU A 239 -21.59 -33.04 5.58
C GLU A 239 -21.35 -33.29 4.09
N GLU A 240 -21.60 -32.30 3.22
CA GLU A 240 -21.40 -32.45 1.78
C GLU A 240 -19.91 -32.61 1.43
N PHE A 241 -19.01 -31.94 2.17
CA PHE A 241 -17.57 -32.17 2.05
C PHE A 241 -17.20 -33.61 2.46
N LEU A 242 -17.74 -34.12 3.56
CA LEU A 242 -17.49 -35.49 4.03
C LEU A 242 -18.04 -36.54 3.06
N GLU A 243 -19.19 -36.32 2.44
CA GLU A 243 -19.78 -37.23 1.44
C GLU A 243 -18.93 -37.29 0.17
N VAL A 244 -18.45 -36.14 -0.32
CA VAL A 244 -17.55 -36.06 -1.47
C VAL A 244 -16.22 -36.75 -1.17
N GLU A 245 -15.61 -36.51 -0.01
CA GLU A 245 -14.36 -37.17 0.39
C GLU A 245 -14.55 -38.67 0.63
N ARG A 246 -15.68 -39.11 1.19
CA ARG A 246 -16.00 -40.53 1.37
C ARG A 246 -16.12 -41.25 0.03
N HIS A 247 -16.71 -40.62 -0.98
CA HIS A 247 -16.79 -41.20 -2.33
C HIS A 247 -15.44 -41.21 -3.05
N LYS A 248 -14.53 -40.28 -2.73
CA LYS A 248 -13.16 -40.27 -3.25
C LYS A 248 -12.28 -41.36 -2.62
N LEU A 249 -12.59 -41.79 -1.39
CA LEU A 249 -11.90 -42.92 -0.76
C LEU A 249 -12.27 -44.21 -1.51
N GLY A 250 -11.28 -44.84 -2.16
CA GLY A 250 -11.45 -46.10 -2.87
C GLY A 250 -11.66 -47.30 -1.93
N SER A 251 -11.74 -48.50 -2.51
CA SER A 251 -12.03 -49.75 -1.78
C SER A 251 -10.89 -50.28 -0.90
N ASN A 252 -9.66 -49.76 -1.01
CA ASN A 252 -8.50 -50.20 -0.23
C ASN A 252 -8.38 -49.42 1.09
N LEU A 253 -9.26 -49.72 2.04
CA LEU A 253 -9.30 -49.09 3.36
C LEU A 253 -8.59 -49.96 4.40
N THR A 254 -7.73 -49.36 5.24
CA THR A 254 -7.13 -50.05 6.38
C THR A 254 -8.14 -50.14 7.52
N PRO A 255 -8.45 -51.34 8.05
CA PRO A 255 -9.36 -51.46 9.19
C PRO A 255 -8.77 -50.81 10.44
N VAL A 256 -9.65 -50.17 11.22
CA VAL A 256 -9.27 -49.50 12.48
C VAL A 256 -9.21 -50.56 13.58
N THR A 257 -8.02 -51.14 13.75
CA THR A 257 -7.67 -52.03 14.85
C THR A 257 -6.85 -51.24 15.88
N PRO A 258 -6.75 -51.68 17.15
CA PRO A 258 -5.95 -50.96 18.14
C PRO A 258 -4.49 -50.73 17.69
N GLU A 259 -3.90 -51.69 16.97
CA GLU A 259 -2.54 -51.58 16.43
C GLU A 259 -2.43 -50.55 15.30
N SER A 260 -3.40 -50.50 14.37
CA SER A 260 -3.39 -49.52 13.29
C SER A 260 -3.68 -48.11 13.81
N PHE A 261 -4.55 -47.99 14.81
CA PHE A 261 -4.84 -46.73 15.50
C PHE A 261 -3.63 -46.21 16.29
N ALA A 262 -2.90 -47.07 16.99
CA ALA A 262 -1.68 -46.67 17.70
C ALA A 262 -0.62 -46.10 16.74
N LYS A 263 -0.39 -46.77 15.60
CA LYS A 263 0.51 -46.28 14.53
C LYS A 263 0.02 -44.94 13.95
N TRP A 264 -1.27 -44.80 13.70
CA TRP A 264 -1.86 -43.54 13.23
C TRP A 264 -1.70 -42.41 14.25
N LYS A 265 -1.98 -42.67 15.53
CA LYS A 265 -1.86 -41.69 16.63
C LYS A 265 -0.43 -41.23 16.80
N GLN A 266 0.54 -42.15 16.78
CA GLN A 266 1.96 -41.80 16.80
C GLN A 266 2.34 -40.95 15.58
N THR A 267 1.91 -41.32 14.37
CA THR A 267 2.19 -40.56 13.15
C THR A 267 1.59 -39.15 13.20
N ARG A 268 0.35 -39.01 13.71
CA ARG A 268 -0.32 -37.72 13.90
C ARG A 268 0.37 -36.85 14.95
N MET A 269 0.74 -37.42 16.09
CA MET A 269 1.45 -36.70 17.14
C MET A 269 2.83 -36.25 16.66
N ASN A 270 3.58 -37.13 15.98
CA ASN A 270 4.88 -36.79 15.41
C ASN A 270 4.76 -35.70 14.34
N LYS A 271 3.72 -35.74 13.49
CA LYS A 271 3.44 -34.69 12.51
C LYS A 271 3.14 -33.35 13.18
N LYS A 272 2.28 -33.35 14.20
CA LYS A 272 1.95 -32.14 14.96
C LYS A 272 3.19 -31.56 15.65
N MET A 273 3.97 -32.39 16.32
CA MET A 273 5.22 -31.98 16.96
C MET A 273 6.23 -31.43 15.95
N ALA A 274 6.37 -32.06 14.78
CA ALA A 274 7.25 -31.57 13.72
C ALA A 274 6.78 -30.24 13.12
N GLU A 275 5.47 -30.03 12.96
CA GLU A 275 4.89 -28.74 12.52
C GLU A 275 5.13 -27.64 13.57
N GLU A 276 4.91 -27.94 14.84
CA GLU A 276 5.19 -27.01 15.94
C GLU A 276 6.68 -26.68 16.07
N GLU A 277 7.56 -27.67 15.95
CA GLU A 277 9.02 -27.48 15.95
C GLU A 277 9.48 -26.70 14.71
N ALA A 278 8.92 -26.96 13.54
CA ALA A 278 9.19 -26.18 12.33
C ALA A 278 8.74 -24.72 12.48
N LEU A 279 7.58 -24.47 13.09
CA LEU A 279 7.11 -23.11 13.39
C LEU A 279 7.99 -22.43 14.44
N LYS A 280 8.40 -23.14 15.50
CA LYS A 280 9.35 -22.62 16.51
C LYS A 280 10.70 -22.29 15.89
N ASN A 281 11.25 -23.17 15.06
CA ASN A 281 12.50 -22.94 14.35
C ASN A 281 12.37 -21.77 13.35
N ALA A 282 11.25 -21.66 12.64
CA ALA A 282 10.99 -20.51 11.77
C ALA A 282 10.94 -19.20 12.57
N LYS A 283 10.22 -19.17 13.70
CA LYS A 283 10.18 -18.01 14.61
C LYS A 283 11.56 -17.69 15.18
N ALA A 284 12.32 -18.70 15.60
CA ALA A 284 13.69 -18.54 16.10
C ALA A 284 14.64 -17.96 15.03
N THR A 285 14.54 -18.42 13.78
CA THR A 285 15.34 -17.82 12.68
C THR A 285 14.93 -16.37 12.38
N GLN A 286 13.64 -16.03 12.47
CA GLN A 286 13.17 -14.65 12.31
C GLN A 286 13.64 -13.76 13.47
N ALA A 287 13.61 -14.28 14.69
CA ALA A 287 14.12 -13.62 15.89
C ALA A 287 15.64 -13.38 15.80
N ALA A 288 16.41 -14.39 15.41
CA ALA A 288 17.86 -14.30 15.20
C ALA A 288 18.25 -13.33 14.08
N ALA A 289 17.38 -13.16 13.07
CA ALA A 289 17.53 -12.17 12.01
C ALA A 289 17.13 -10.74 12.45
N GLY A 290 16.85 -10.50 13.74
CA GLY A 290 16.49 -9.19 14.28
C GLY A 290 15.08 -8.73 13.93
N LYS A 291 14.23 -9.62 13.39
CA LYS A 291 12.87 -9.30 12.97
C LYS A 291 11.88 -9.77 14.04
N SER A 292 11.88 -9.09 15.18
CA SER A 292 10.97 -9.35 16.31
C SER A 292 9.54 -8.81 16.09
N SER A 293 9.32 -8.03 15.04
CA SER A 293 8.01 -7.48 14.69
C SER A 293 7.04 -8.59 14.26
N GLY A 294 6.16 -9.01 15.18
CA GLY A 294 5.14 -10.03 14.95
C GLY A 294 5.14 -11.19 15.93
N MET A 295 6.11 -11.27 16.85
CA MET A 295 6.07 -12.23 17.95
C MET A 295 5.18 -11.70 19.09
N SER A 296 4.36 -12.58 19.69
CA SER A 296 3.63 -12.25 20.91
C SER A 296 4.60 -12.01 22.07
N GLY A 297 4.26 -11.17 23.04
CA GLY A 297 5.09 -10.97 24.24
C GLY A 297 5.42 -12.29 24.96
N ARG A 298 4.48 -13.25 24.97
CA ARG A 298 4.71 -14.61 25.50
C ARG A 298 5.73 -15.41 24.67
N ASP A 299 5.72 -15.25 23.35
CA ASP A 299 6.72 -15.89 22.47
C ASP A 299 8.11 -15.29 22.70
N LEU A 300 8.18 -13.99 22.98
CA LEU A 300 9.42 -13.27 23.26
C LEU A 300 10.03 -13.70 24.61
N PHE A 301 9.19 -13.81 25.65
CA PHE A 301 9.59 -14.27 26.99
C PHE A 301 10.05 -15.73 27.02
N THR A 302 9.42 -16.62 26.23
CA THR A 302 9.83 -18.03 26.12
C THR A 302 11.08 -18.23 25.26
N TYR A 303 11.41 -17.28 24.37
CA TYR A 303 12.58 -17.34 23.52
C TYR A 303 13.86 -16.91 24.25
N ASN A 304 13.82 -15.79 24.98
CA ASN A 304 14.92 -15.40 25.85
C ASN A 304 14.40 -14.67 27.11
N PRO A 305 14.26 -15.37 28.25
CA PRO A 305 13.76 -14.77 29.48
C PRO A 305 14.73 -13.74 30.07
N GLU A 306 16.03 -13.82 29.76
CA GLU A 306 17.04 -12.86 30.24
C GLU A 306 16.90 -11.47 29.61
N TRP A 307 16.18 -11.32 28.49
CA TRP A 307 15.87 -10.00 27.93
C TRP A 307 14.84 -9.21 28.75
N PHE A 308 14.21 -9.85 29.73
CA PHE A 308 13.15 -9.27 30.57
C PHE A 308 13.51 -9.29 32.05
N VAL A 309 14.77 -9.58 32.39
CA VAL A 309 15.29 -9.39 33.73
C VAL A 309 15.84 -7.98 33.77
N ASP A 310 15.06 -7.03 34.29
CA ASP A 310 15.52 -5.66 34.52
C ASP A 310 16.61 -5.69 35.61
N GLU A 311 17.77 -5.10 35.31
CA GLU A 311 18.82 -4.85 36.31
C GLU A 311 18.32 -3.77 37.29
N GLU A 312 17.78 -4.24 38.42
CA GLU A 312 17.80 -3.58 39.74
C GLU A 312 17.44 -2.07 39.75
N GLU A 313 16.15 -1.75 39.64
CA GLU A 313 15.63 -0.47 40.14
C GLU A 313 14.57 -0.74 41.23
N GLU A 314 14.93 -0.34 42.44
CA GLU A 314 14.26 -0.54 43.73
C GLU A 314 12.97 0.30 43.81
N GLU A 315 11.97 -0.02 42.98
CA GLU A 315 10.65 0.63 42.98
C GLU A 315 9.59 -0.40 43.42
N ASP A 316 8.80 -0.07 44.45
CA ASP A 316 7.84 -0.93 45.15
C ASP A 316 7.17 -2.00 44.25
N ASP A 317 7.69 -3.23 44.35
CA ASP A 317 7.26 -4.39 43.56
C ASP A 317 5.78 -4.69 43.90
N TRP A 318 4.86 -4.26 43.03
CA TRP A 318 3.44 -4.53 43.21
C TRP A 318 3.22 -6.04 43.15
N ASP A 319 3.01 -6.65 44.31
CA ASP A 319 2.79 -8.10 44.44
C ASP A 319 1.50 -8.52 43.73
N LEU A 320 1.63 -8.80 42.43
CA LEU A 320 0.58 -9.27 41.53
C LEU A 320 -0.02 -10.59 41.98
N ALA A 321 0.71 -11.42 42.75
CA ALA A 321 0.19 -12.67 43.28
C ALA A 321 -0.82 -12.39 44.41
N LYS A 322 -0.50 -11.44 45.29
CA LYS A 322 -1.43 -10.96 46.31
C LYS A 322 -2.67 -10.33 45.69
N TYR A 323 -2.51 -9.45 44.71
CA TYR A 323 -3.65 -8.81 44.03
C TYR A 323 -4.54 -9.82 43.27
N ARG A 324 -3.94 -10.82 42.59
CA ARG A 324 -4.71 -11.89 41.93
C ARG A 324 -5.52 -12.70 42.93
N LYS A 325 -4.92 -13.05 44.07
CA LYS A 325 -5.59 -13.80 45.12
C LYS A 325 -6.74 -13.01 45.73
N GLU A 326 -6.53 -11.72 46.00
CA GLU A 326 -7.59 -10.82 46.49
C GLU A 326 -8.77 -10.72 45.50
N GLN A 327 -8.50 -10.67 44.18
CA GLN A 327 -9.54 -10.70 43.15
C GLN A 327 -10.27 -12.05 43.07
N GLU A 328 -9.54 -13.16 43.13
CA GLU A 328 -10.16 -14.51 43.13
C GLU A 328 -11.05 -14.71 44.37
N ASP A 329 -10.59 -14.24 45.53
CA ASP A 329 -11.36 -14.27 46.78
C ASP A 329 -12.60 -13.35 46.69
N GLU A 330 -12.48 -12.14 46.14
CA GLU A 330 -13.63 -11.23 45.94
C GLU A 330 -14.66 -11.79 44.93
N ASP A 331 -14.19 -12.41 43.84
CA ASP A 331 -15.05 -13.07 42.86
C ASP A 331 -15.79 -14.28 43.47
N LEU A 332 -15.10 -15.05 44.32
CA LEU A 332 -15.69 -16.16 45.07
C LEU A 332 -16.74 -15.66 46.06
N GLU A 333 -16.44 -14.62 46.84
CA GLU A 333 -17.40 -14.01 47.78
C GLU A 333 -18.64 -13.49 47.04
N ARG A 334 -18.46 -12.83 45.89
CA ARG A 334 -19.57 -12.34 45.05
C ARG A 334 -20.43 -13.49 44.51
N GLU A 335 -19.80 -14.59 44.11
CA GLU A 335 -20.51 -15.79 43.66
C GLU A 335 -21.21 -16.51 44.80
N GLU A 336 -20.61 -16.59 45.99
CA GLU A 336 -21.21 -17.13 47.21
C GLU A 336 -22.41 -16.28 47.65
N GLU A 337 -22.32 -14.96 47.60
CA GLU A 337 -23.44 -14.04 47.85
C GLU A 337 -24.56 -14.25 46.83
N ARG A 338 -24.22 -14.37 45.54
CA ARG A 338 -25.18 -14.68 44.47
C ARG A 338 -25.90 -16.00 44.74
N ILE A 339 -25.15 -17.06 45.10
CA ILE A 339 -25.69 -18.38 45.44
C ILE A 339 -26.57 -18.30 46.69
N ARG A 340 -26.13 -17.57 47.73
CA ARG A 340 -26.89 -17.37 48.97
C ARG A 340 -28.19 -16.63 48.72
N GLN A 341 -28.17 -15.60 47.87
CA GLN A 341 -29.33 -14.81 47.50
C GLN A 341 -30.32 -15.60 46.63
N LEU A 342 -29.82 -16.51 45.78
CA LEU A 342 -30.63 -17.51 45.07
C LEU A 342 -31.22 -18.56 46.03
N HIS A 343 -30.48 -18.96 47.08
CA HIS A 343 -30.95 -19.93 48.09
C HIS A 343 -31.98 -19.33 49.07
N LEU A 344 -31.97 -18.01 49.27
CA LEU A 344 -32.91 -17.26 50.10
C LEU A 344 -34.17 -16.79 49.36
N GLN A 345 -34.30 -17.04 48.04
CA GLN A 345 -35.60 -16.97 47.36
C GLN A 345 -36.30 -18.32 47.51
N PRO A 346 -37.19 -18.52 48.52
CA PRO A 346 -38.06 -19.68 48.50
C PRO A 346 -38.88 -19.63 47.22
N ALA A 347 -38.89 -20.73 46.46
CA ALA A 347 -39.81 -20.91 45.35
C ALA A 347 -41.22 -20.55 45.84
N SER A 348 -41.75 -19.44 45.34
CA SER A 348 -43.12 -19.02 45.62
C SER A 348 -44.04 -20.18 45.26
N PRO A 349 -44.79 -20.77 46.21
CA PRO A 349 -45.69 -21.86 45.89
C PRO A 349 -46.78 -21.28 45.01
N GLY A 350 -46.83 -21.73 43.76
CA GLY A 350 -47.80 -21.29 42.77
C GLY A 350 -49.22 -21.40 43.30
N GLU A 351 -49.97 -20.30 43.20
CA GLU A 351 -51.42 -20.26 43.38
C GLU A 351 -52.07 -21.27 42.43
N GLY A 352 -52.56 -22.37 43.00
CA GLY A 352 -53.61 -23.16 42.38
C GLY A 352 -54.92 -22.40 42.52
N GLY A 353 -55.38 -21.78 41.43
CA GLY A 353 -56.74 -21.27 41.29
C GLY A 353 -57.64 -22.35 40.70
N GLU A 354 -58.71 -22.67 41.45
CA GLU A 354 -59.92 -23.40 41.02
C GLU A 354 -60.64 -22.72 39.85
#